data_AF-A0AAV5ZWW7-F1
#
_entry.id   AF-A0AAV5ZWW7-F1
#
_cell.length_a   1.000
_cell.length_b   1.000
_cell.length_c   1.000
_cell.angle_alpha   90.00
_cell.angle_beta   90.00
_cell.angle_gamma   90.00
#
_symmetry.space_group_name_H-M   'P 1'
#
loop_
_entity.id
_entity.type
_entity.pdbx_description
1 polymer ?
#
loop_
_entity_poly.entity_id
_entity_poly.type
_entity_poly.pdbx_seq_one_letter_code
_entity_poly.pdbx_strand_id
1 'polypeptide(L)'
;MKWIRALGLAGALVASGLSEVDAQGAVQAYQRALAQVCQRQVTPELVRLYQEALKEMDASGSGYGRDSNFHGLRDPYLAYNDCFQAPSIPR
;
A
#
# COMPACT_ATOMS: atom_id res chain seq x y z
N MET A 1 6.31 -50.96 -28.10
CA MET A 1 4.93 -50.47 -27.84
C MET A 1 4.76 -50.26 -26.34
N LYS A 2 4.69 -49.01 -25.88
CA LYS A 2 3.90 -48.53 -24.72
C LYS A 2 4.11 -47.02 -24.60
N TRP A 3 3.01 -46.29 -24.66
CA TRP A 3 2.92 -44.88 -24.98
C TRP A 3 2.96 -44.07 -23.69
N ILE A 4 3.89 -43.14 -23.55
CA ILE A 4 3.90 -42.18 -22.44
C ILE A 4 2.92 -41.06 -22.82
N ARG A 5 1.72 -41.10 -22.23
CA ARG A 5 0.76 -39.99 -22.28
C ARG A 5 1.30 -38.87 -21.39
N ALA A 6 1.99 -37.91 -22.00
CA ALA A 6 2.26 -36.61 -21.39
C ALA A 6 1.19 -35.64 -21.91
N LEU A 7 0.17 -35.36 -21.11
CA LEU A 7 -0.74 -34.24 -21.38
C LEU A 7 -1.43 -33.80 -20.09
N GLY A 8 -1.22 -32.53 -19.74
CA GLY A 8 -2.25 -31.73 -19.09
C GLY A 8 -2.06 -31.43 -17.60
N LEU A 9 -0.96 -30.76 -17.23
CA LEU A 9 -0.92 -29.93 -16.02
C LEU A 9 -0.42 -28.54 -16.40
N ALA A 10 -1.18 -27.85 -17.25
CA ALA A 10 -1.03 -26.43 -17.51
C ALA A 10 -2.38 -25.78 -17.22
N GLY A 11 -2.55 -25.25 -16.01
CA GLY A 11 -3.81 -24.58 -15.66
C GLY A 11 -3.95 -24.32 -14.17
N ALA A 12 -3.09 -23.48 -13.59
CA ALA A 12 -3.38 -22.80 -12.32
C ALA A 12 -2.31 -21.74 -12.00
N LEU A 13 -2.14 -20.70 -12.82
CA LEU A 13 -1.26 -19.57 -12.48
C LEU A 13 -1.79 -18.24 -13.04
N VAL A 14 -3.05 -17.87 -12.73
CA VAL A 14 -3.53 -16.48 -12.94
C VAL A 14 -4.55 -16.12 -11.87
N ALA A 15 -4.11 -15.90 -10.64
CA ALA A 15 -4.96 -15.29 -9.60
C ALA A 15 -4.23 -14.22 -8.78
N SER A 16 -2.89 -14.24 -8.76
CA SER A 16 -2.10 -13.38 -7.88
C SER A 16 -1.93 -11.93 -8.37
N GLY A 17 -2.13 -11.65 -9.66
CA GLY A 17 -1.81 -10.32 -10.23
C GLY A 17 -2.87 -9.23 -10.02
N LEU A 18 -4.14 -9.58 -9.79
CA LEU A 18 -5.21 -8.59 -9.66
C LEU A 18 -5.22 -7.90 -8.28
N SER A 19 -4.96 -8.66 -7.21
CA SER A 19 -4.92 -8.12 -5.84
C SER A 19 -3.71 -7.23 -5.58
N GLU A 20 -2.61 -7.44 -6.30
CA GLU A 20 -1.40 -6.62 -6.17
C GLU A 20 -1.57 -5.25 -6.83
N VAL A 21 -2.27 -5.18 -7.97
CA VAL A 21 -2.60 -3.92 -8.66
C VAL A 21 -3.54 -3.05 -7.83
N ASP A 22 -4.53 -3.65 -7.16
CA ASP A 22 -5.46 -2.92 -6.28
C ASP A 22 -4.73 -2.31 -5.07
N ALA A 23 -3.89 -3.11 -4.39
CA ALA A 23 -3.07 -2.66 -3.28
C ALA A 23 -2.11 -1.52 -3.68
N GLN A 24 -1.44 -1.65 -4.83
CA GLN A 24 -0.53 -0.61 -5.31
C GLN A 24 -1.27 0.69 -5.66
N GLY A 25 -2.47 0.59 -6.24
CA GLY A 25 -3.34 1.73 -6.54
C GLY A 25 -3.78 2.48 -5.28
N ALA A 26 -4.25 1.76 -4.26
CA ALA A 26 -4.67 2.33 -2.99
C ALA A 26 -3.52 3.03 -2.26
N VAL A 27 -2.33 2.40 -2.22
CA VAL A 27 -1.12 2.98 -1.63
C VAL A 27 -0.72 4.28 -2.34
N GLN A 28 -0.72 4.30 -3.68
CA GLN A 28 -0.38 5.50 -4.44
C GLN A 28 -1.40 6.63 -4.25
N ALA A 29 -2.69 6.30 -4.12
CA ALA A 29 -3.72 7.29 -3.81
C ALA A 29 -3.46 7.94 -2.44
N TYR A 30 -3.17 7.13 -1.42
CA TYR A 30 -2.83 7.63 -0.10
C TYR A 30 -1.56 8.50 -0.10
N GLN A 31 -0.47 8.04 -0.73
CA GLN A 31 0.79 8.78 -0.78
C GLN A 31 0.66 10.16 -1.46
N ARG A 32 -0.13 10.26 -2.54
CA ARG A 32 -0.41 11.55 -3.20
C ARG A 32 -1.15 12.52 -2.30
N ALA A 33 -2.13 12.03 -1.52
CA ALA A 33 -2.85 12.85 -0.56
C ALA A 33 -1.94 13.27 0.62
N LEU A 34 -1.13 12.34 1.12
CA LEU A 34 -0.21 12.55 2.24
C LEU A 34 0.86 13.60 1.93
N ALA A 35 1.31 13.70 0.67
CA ALA A 35 2.27 14.72 0.24
C ALA A 35 1.83 16.18 0.50
N GLN A 36 0.53 16.41 0.70
CA GLN A 36 -0.05 17.73 0.94
C GLN A 36 -0.46 17.95 2.40
N VAL A 37 -0.18 17.00 3.31
CA VAL A 37 -0.67 17.02 4.69
C VAL A 37 -0.20 18.24 5.48
N CYS A 38 1.02 18.74 5.25
CA CYS A 38 1.51 19.94 5.94
C CYS A 38 0.74 21.21 5.56
N GLN A 39 0.15 21.25 4.36
CA GLN A 39 -0.60 22.41 3.85
C GLN A 39 -2.10 22.28 4.13
N ARG A 40 -2.64 21.07 4.00
CA ARG A 40 -4.08 20.79 4.07
C ARG A 40 -4.55 20.23 5.41
N GLN A 41 -3.62 19.96 6.33
CA GLN A 41 -3.87 19.25 7.58
C GLN A 41 -4.41 17.83 7.33
N VAL A 42 -4.75 17.12 8.40
CA VAL A 42 -5.40 15.81 8.28
C VAL A 42 -6.87 16.01 7.95
N THR A 43 -7.30 15.52 6.79
CA THR A 43 -8.70 15.58 6.34
C THR A 43 -9.40 14.21 6.51
N PRO A 44 -10.73 14.17 6.61
CA PRO A 44 -11.47 12.90 6.63
C PRO A 44 -11.18 12.02 5.40
N GLU A 45 -10.98 12.64 4.23
CA GLU A 45 -10.63 11.92 3.01
C GLU A 45 -9.23 11.28 3.07
N LEU A 46 -8.24 11.99 3.63
CA LEU A 46 -6.91 11.44 3.85
C LEU A 46 -6.96 10.22 4.78
N VAL A 47 -7.76 10.28 5.84
CA VAL A 47 -7.96 9.16 6.77
C VAL A 47 -8.65 7.97 6.08
N ARG A 48 -9.65 8.22 5.23
CA ARG A 48 -10.31 7.16 4.43
C ARG A 48 -9.31 6.47 3.50
N LEU A 49 -8.49 7.24 2.77
CA LEU A 49 -7.47 6.69 1.87
C LEU A 49 -6.41 5.87 2.62
N TYR A 50 -6.02 6.31 3.82
CA TYR A 50 -5.11 5.55 4.68
C TYR A 50 -5.69 4.17 5.04
N GLN A 51 -6.96 4.13 5.48
CA GLN A 51 -7.63 2.90 5.85
C GLN A 51 -7.82 1.94 4.66
N GLU A 52 -8.16 2.46 3.49
CA GLU A 52 -8.28 1.66 2.25
C GLU A 52 -6.94 1.06 1.86
N ALA A 53 -5.88 1.86 1.89
CA ALA A 53 -4.54 1.38 1.55
C ALA A 53 -4.03 0.33 2.56
N LEU A 54 -4.31 0.48 3.86
CA LEU A 54 -4.03 -0.56 4.85
C LEU A 54 -4.79 -1.86 4.56
N LYS A 55 -6.08 -1.77 4.26
CA LYS A 55 -6.92 -2.94 3.97
C LYS A 55 -6.42 -3.72 2.76
N GLU A 56 -6.10 -3.04 1.66
CA GLU A 56 -5.61 -3.72 0.45
C GLU A 56 -4.18 -4.26 0.63
N MET A 57 -3.34 -3.57 1.41
CA MET A 57 -2.03 -4.09 1.83
C MET A 57 -2.16 -5.37 2.66
N ASP A 58 -3.09 -5.42 3.62
CA ASP A 58 -3.35 -6.61 4.42
C ASP A 58 -3.93 -7.75 3.57
N ALA A 59 -4.84 -7.45 2.65
CA ALA A 59 -5.51 -8.42 1.79
C ALA A 59 -4.57 -9.05 0.75
N SER A 60 -3.64 -8.26 0.21
CA SER A 60 -2.65 -8.77 -0.77
C SER A 60 -1.63 -9.71 -0.15
N GLY A 61 -1.52 -9.78 1.20
CA GLY A 61 -0.53 -10.60 1.90
C GLY A 61 0.91 -10.21 1.59
N SER A 62 1.11 -9.13 0.83
CA SER A 62 2.38 -8.67 0.26
C SER A 62 3.33 -8.09 1.32
N GLY A 63 2.91 -8.06 2.59
CA GLY A 63 3.79 -7.75 3.69
C GLY A 63 4.53 -6.43 3.45
N TYR A 64 3.80 -5.37 3.08
CA TYR A 64 4.29 -3.98 3.10
C TYR A 64 4.57 -3.55 4.56
N GLY A 65 5.39 -4.32 5.26
CA GLY A 65 5.84 -4.14 6.63
C GLY A 65 4.86 -4.53 7.73
N ARG A 66 4.00 -5.55 7.50
CA ARG A 66 3.61 -6.44 8.61
C ARG A 66 4.92 -6.92 9.23
N ASP A 67 5.26 -6.41 10.41
CA ASP A 67 6.50 -6.68 11.18
C ASP A 67 7.74 -5.81 10.89
N SER A 68 7.63 -4.69 10.15
CA SER A 68 8.73 -3.74 10.00
C SER A 68 8.45 -2.41 10.69
N ASN A 69 9.36 -1.96 11.57
CA ASN A 69 9.31 -0.60 12.14
C ASN A 69 9.58 0.51 11.11
N PHE A 70 9.96 0.15 9.87
CA PHE A 70 10.39 1.06 8.81
C PHE A 70 9.61 0.90 7.50
N HIS A 71 8.73 -0.11 7.41
CA HIS A 71 7.88 -0.33 6.25
C HIS A 71 6.44 -0.44 6.71
N GLY A 72 5.58 0.34 6.07
CA GLY A 72 4.21 0.56 6.48
C GLY A 72 3.79 1.96 6.07
N LEU A 73 2.49 2.17 5.89
CA LEU A 73 1.97 3.50 5.64
C LEU A 73 2.09 4.34 6.90
N ARG A 74 2.78 5.48 6.81
CA ARG A 74 2.87 6.45 7.90
C ARG A 74 1.45 6.90 8.26
N ASP A 75 1.09 6.89 9.55
CA ASP A 75 -0.19 7.45 10.01
C ASP A 75 -0.29 8.95 9.65
N PRO A 76 -1.46 9.43 9.17
CA PRO A 76 -1.60 10.80 8.69
C PRO A 76 -1.43 11.86 9.81
N TYR A 77 -1.78 11.55 11.06
CA TYR A 77 -1.56 12.45 12.19
C TYR A 77 -0.09 12.50 12.59
N LEU A 78 0.62 11.37 12.54
CA LEU A 78 2.07 11.36 12.73
C LEU A 78 2.79 12.14 11.63
N ALA A 79 2.41 11.95 10.36
CA ALA A 79 2.95 12.70 9.24
C ALA A 79 2.69 14.21 9.36
N TYR A 80 1.50 14.60 9.83
CA TYR A 80 1.19 16.00 10.11
C TYR A 80 2.05 16.58 11.24
N ASN A 81 2.30 15.81 12.31
CA ASN A 81 3.18 16.23 13.40
C ASN A 81 4.64 16.41 12.93
N ASP A 82 5.10 15.60 11.97
CA ASP A 82 6.46 15.71 11.41
C ASP A 82 6.67 17.07 10.71
N CYS A 83 5.62 17.69 10.16
CA CYS A 83 5.67 19.02 9.53
C CYS A 83 6.16 20.13 10.48
N PHE A 84 5.99 19.93 11.79
CA PHE A 84 6.39 20.91 12.81
C PHE A 84 7.63 20.49 13.59
N GLN A 85 8.03 19.21 13.50
CA GLN A 85 9.18 18.66 14.22
C GLN A 85 10.47 18.68 13.40
N ALA A 86 10.42 18.87 12.08
CA ALA A 86 11.61 19.05 11.24
C ALA A 86 11.91 20.56 11.04
N PRO A 87 12.97 21.13 11.65
CA PRO A 87 13.31 22.56 11.53
C PRO A 87 13.98 22.94 10.20
N SER A 88 13.83 22.15 9.13
CA SER A 88 14.48 22.43 7.85
C SER A 88 13.50 23.08 6.87
N ILE A 89 13.41 24.42 6.95
CA ILE A 89 13.31 25.43 5.87
C ILE A 89 12.57 26.68 6.42
N PRO A 90 13.14 27.91 6.30
CA PRO A 90 12.50 29.13 6.77
C PRO A 90 11.20 29.38 6.01
N ARG A 91 10.17 29.86 6.73
CA ARG A 91 8.87 30.25 6.17
C ARG A 91 8.97 31.39 5.19
#